data_AF-A0AA37I1S2-F1
#
_entry.id   AF-A0AA37I1S2-F1
#
_cell.length_a   1.000
_cell.length_b   1.000
_cell.length_c   1.000
_cell.angle_alpha   90.00
_cell.angle_beta   90.00
_cell.angle_gamma   90.00
#
_symmetry.space_group_name_H-M   'P 1'
#
loop_
_entity.id
_entity.type
_entity.pdbx_description
1 polymer ?
#
loop_
_entity_poly.entity_id
_entity_poly.type
_entity_poly.pdbx_seq_one_letter_code
_entity_poly.pdbx_strand_id
1 'polypeptide(L)'
;MIDCSQIKLVIWDLDDTFWHGTLSEGPVEGISENIQLIKDLTDRGIVNTICSKNDFEPTVEKLKEFGINDYFVFKSIDWTPKGQRIEKQIKDMGLRPVNCLFLDDNEVNLNESKFYSKELMIAGPEAIAELIKFCDENSATDIKHKRLKNYKVLEKKQEAKANASNNLDFLWSTNTKVDIKRDCLNQIERISELVNRTNQLNFTKVRSTKEELIALLNDKTIDSGYVTVRDNFGDYGVVGFFALKENKCIHFLFSCRTIGQGVEQYVYSTLGWPKLTVVGDVVNTVENVDAPAWINQDTTLVTNDDEKSHIKIVFKGACDLRIMATFLKADNIVEEFTYVGLKRGNSIEHQNHSVNYLSLPFLSDAAKKEMLDDCVFNDEEMFDTSMYDKNTALIFLSTQIEPNLGIYRNKRTGQKIAWGEFAYPLTEEKNWPGYIEGTIFTAGNKFTREWLTDFKRKYEFIGRLSPVEFCNQLDILLDRIQPEAKVCLLLGSEMPYEANKDLSYENRHVYYKEINTLLRQYAKNHKRLMLIDFNDYLKSQDDFIDNINHYQRNIYYEASHKANEYIEQVTGAKVKEMSKMYLYYEKIAATLGQKMSRDSWLYKLLREGYFLLRKVR
;
A
#
# COMPACT_ATOMS: atom_id res chain seq x y z
N MET A 1 -8.98 -31.36 32.18
CA MET A 1 -8.80 -30.07 32.88
C MET A 1 -8.00 -29.15 32.00
N ILE A 2 -8.55 -27.98 31.75
CA ILE A 2 -7.93 -26.93 30.95
C ILE A 2 -7.05 -26.10 31.88
N ASP A 3 -5.80 -25.85 31.50
CA ASP A 3 -4.93 -24.94 32.27
C ASP A 3 -5.31 -23.49 31.98
N CYS A 4 -6.30 -22.98 32.72
CA CYS A 4 -6.82 -21.63 32.56
C CYS A 4 -5.75 -20.53 32.76
N SER A 5 -4.70 -20.81 33.54
CA SER A 5 -3.62 -19.84 33.80
C SER A 5 -2.82 -19.47 32.55
N GLN A 6 -2.74 -20.41 31.59
CA GLN A 6 -2.03 -20.25 30.33
C GLN A 6 -2.89 -19.60 29.24
N ILE A 7 -4.20 -19.49 29.43
CA ILE A 7 -5.12 -18.93 28.44
C ILE A 7 -4.84 -17.44 28.24
N LYS A 8 -4.80 -17.07 26.96
CA LYS A 8 -4.61 -15.70 26.50
C LYS A 8 -5.65 -15.31 25.45
N LEU A 9 -6.32 -16.28 24.82
CA LEU A 9 -7.41 -16.13 23.85
C LEU A 9 -8.45 -17.21 24.08
N VAL A 10 -9.73 -16.84 24.08
CA VAL A 10 -10.86 -17.77 23.95
C VAL A 10 -11.54 -17.55 22.60
N ILE A 11 -11.70 -18.64 21.85
CA ILE A 11 -12.34 -18.72 20.53
C ILE A 11 -13.70 -19.38 20.77
N TRP A 12 -14.76 -18.67 20.42
CA TRP A 12 -16.13 -19.10 20.69
C TRP A 12 -16.80 -19.57 19.40
N ASP A 13 -17.39 -20.76 19.42
CA ASP A 13 -18.60 -20.99 18.65
C ASP A 13 -19.80 -20.29 19.29
N LEU A 14 -20.89 -20.14 18.52
CA LEU A 14 -22.06 -19.39 18.91
C LEU A 14 -23.28 -20.28 19.15
N ASP A 15 -23.78 -20.94 18.10
CA ASP A 15 -24.96 -21.81 18.19
C ASP A 15 -24.69 -22.97 19.15
N ASP A 16 -25.62 -23.21 20.07
CA ASP A 16 -25.59 -24.21 21.16
C ASP A 16 -24.33 -24.24 22.05
N THR A 17 -23.45 -23.23 21.90
CA THR A 17 -22.24 -23.04 22.68
C THR A 17 -22.32 -21.75 23.50
N PHE A 18 -22.49 -20.61 22.84
CA PHE A 18 -22.57 -19.30 23.47
C PHE A 18 -24.02 -18.92 23.82
N TRP A 19 -24.96 -19.29 22.97
CA TRP A 19 -26.40 -19.10 23.14
C TRP A 19 -27.15 -20.41 22.86
N HIS A 20 -28.42 -20.47 23.25
CA HIS A 20 -29.27 -21.60 22.92
C HIS A 20 -29.95 -21.42 21.56
N GLY A 21 -29.91 -22.48 20.75
CA GLY A 21 -30.52 -22.54 19.43
C GLY A 21 -29.59 -22.18 18.28
N THR A 22 -30.09 -22.40 17.06
CA THR A 22 -29.37 -22.16 15.81
C THR A 22 -29.93 -20.92 15.11
N LEU A 23 -29.10 -19.89 14.91
CA LEU A 23 -29.54 -18.59 14.39
C LEU A 23 -30.17 -18.67 12.98
N SER A 24 -29.66 -19.58 12.14
CA SER A 24 -30.20 -19.79 10.79
C SER A 24 -31.55 -20.52 10.76
N GLU A 25 -31.94 -21.18 11.86
CA GLU A 25 -33.17 -21.97 11.97
C GLU A 25 -34.26 -21.26 12.77
N GLY A 26 -33.93 -20.23 13.55
CA GLY A 26 -34.89 -19.52 14.37
C GLY A 26 -34.27 -18.51 15.35
N PRO A 27 -35.08 -17.98 16.30
CA PRO A 27 -34.59 -17.08 17.33
C PRO A 27 -33.64 -17.82 18.28
N VAL A 28 -32.61 -17.10 18.73
CA VAL A 28 -31.62 -17.60 19.72
C VAL A 28 -31.69 -16.83 21.02
N GLU A 29 -31.39 -17.52 22.13
CA GLU A 29 -31.42 -16.97 23.49
C GLU A 29 -30.01 -16.91 24.09
N GLY A 30 -29.54 -15.70 24.40
CA GLY A 30 -28.21 -15.49 24.98
C GLY A 30 -28.12 -15.99 26.42
N ILE A 31 -27.06 -16.75 26.72
CA ILE A 31 -26.79 -17.23 28.09
C ILE A 31 -26.15 -16.07 28.87
N SER A 32 -26.79 -15.64 29.96
CA SER A 32 -26.39 -14.44 30.71
C SER A 32 -25.00 -14.57 31.33
N GLU A 33 -24.67 -15.76 31.81
CA GLU A 33 -23.36 -16.10 32.37
C GLU A 33 -22.26 -16.00 31.32
N ASN A 34 -22.53 -16.42 30.07
CA ASN A 34 -21.58 -16.31 28.97
C ASN A 34 -21.32 -14.84 28.60
N ILE A 35 -22.39 -14.04 28.52
CA ILE A 35 -22.30 -12.60 28.26
C ILE A 35 -21.44 -11.89 29.33
N GLN A 36 -21.62 -12.25 30.60
CA GLN A 36 -20.83 -11.69 31.70
C GLN A 36 -19.38 -12.18 31.66
N LEU A 37 -19.16 -13.47 31.40
CA LEU A 37 -17.84 -14.07 31.30
C LEU A 37 -16.97 -13.39 30.23
N ILE A 38 -17.53 -13.00 29.08
CA ILE A 38 -16.79 -12.24 28.06
C ILE A 38 -16.16 -10.96 28.65
N LYS A 39 -16.90 -10.25 29.50
CA LYS A 39 -16.45 -9.02 30.17
C LYS A 39 -15.40 -9.36 31.23
N ASP A 40 -15.63 -10.40 32.03
CA ASP A 40 -14.72 -10.81 33.10
C ASP A 40 -13.37 -11.31 32.58
N LEU A 41 -13.38 -12.06 31.48
CA LEU A 41 -12.17 -12.46 30.74
C LEU A 41 -11.42 -11.22 30.23
N THR A 42 -12.15 -10.26 29.68
CA THR A 42 -11.57 -9.01 29.14
C THR A 42 -10.94 -8.16 30.25
N ASP A 43 -11.56 -8.06 31.43
CA ASP A 43 -11.03 -7.38 32.61
C ASP A 43 -9.74 -8.02 33.15
N ARG A 44 -9.46 -9.27 32.77
CA ARG A 44 -8.22 -10.01 33.06
C ARG A 44 -7.26 -10.03 31.87
N GLY A 45 -7.57 -9.26 30.83
CA GLY A 45 -6.78 -9.16 29.61
C GLY A 45 -6.81 -10.44 28.77
N ILE A 46 -7.72 -11.37 28.99
CA ILE A 46 -7.96 -12.50 28.08
C ILE A 46 -8.82 -11.99 26.93
N VAL A 47 -8.39 -12.25 25.69
CA VAL A 47 -9.05 -11.74 24.49
C VAL A 47 -10.09 -12.74 24.02
N ASN A 48 -11.19 -12.26 23.42
CA ASN A 48 -12.25 -13.10 22.87
C ASN A 48 -12.33 -12.93 21.34
N THR A 49 -12.54 -14.03 20.64
CA THR A 49 -12.82 -14.07 19.19
C THR A 49 -13.91 -15.09 18.87
N ILE A 50 -14.41 -15.09 17.64
CA ILE A 50 -15.49 -15.97 17.18
C ILE A 50 -14.97 -16.82 16.03
N CYS A 51 -15.29 -18.12 16.06
CA CYS A 51 -15.21 -18.99 14.89
C CYS A 51 -16.50 -19.81 14.78
N SER A 52 -17.44 -19.31 13.99
CA SER A 52 -18.78 -19.92 13.84
C SER A 52 -19.17 -20.11 12.38
N LYS A 53 -20.10 -21.03 12.13
CA LYS A 53 -20.69 -21.31 10.82
C LYS A 53 -22.06 -20.66 10.75
N ASN A 54 -22.07 -19.39 10.35
CA ASN A 54 -23.24 -18.54 10.31
C ASN A 54 -23.09 -17.47 9.22
N ASP A 55 -24.16 -16.72 8.96
CA ASP A 55 -24.11 -15.50 8.16
C ASP A 55 -23.61 -14.33 9.02
N PHE A 56 -22.74 -13.50 8.44
CA PHE A 56 -21.99 -12.47 9.16
C PHE A 56 -22.89 -11.38 9.73
N GLU A 57 -23.73 -10.75 8.90
CA GLU A 57 -24.54 -9.61 9.28
C GLU A 57 -25.57 -9.95 10.39
N PRO A 58 -26.40 -11.01 10.27
CA PRO A 58 -27.35 -11.37 11.34
C PRO A 58 -26.66 -11.69 12.67
N THR A 59 -25.51 -12.36 12.60
CA THR A 59 -24.71 -12.68 13.79
C THR A 59 -24.23 -11.42 14.49
N VAL A 60 -23.68 -10.47 13.74
CA VAL A 60 -23.19 -9.19 14.27
C VAL A 60 -24.32 -8.37 14.88
N GLU A 61 -25.51 -8.38 14.29
CA GLU A 61 -26.69 -7.72 14.86
C GLU A 61 -27.08 -8.34 16.21
N LYS A 62 -27.09 -9.67 16.31
CA LYS A 62 -27.40 -10.35 17.58
C LYS A 62 -26.38 -10.06 18.68
N LEU A 63 -25.08 -10.02 18.34
CA LEU A 63 -24.03 -9.64 19.29
C LEU A 63 -24.13 -8.19 19.77
N LYS A 64 -24.65 -7.28 18.92
CA LYS A 64 -24.94 -5.88 19.30
C LYS A 64 -26.13 -5.81 20.23
N GLU A 65 -27.18 -6.59 19.99
CA GLU A 65 -28.35 -6.71 20.88
C GLU A 65 -27.93 -7.16 22.29
N PHE A 66 -26.99 -8.11 22.39
CA PHE A 66 -26.41 -8.55 23.67
C PHE A 66 -25.36 -7.59 24.26
N GLY A 67 -25.00 -6.51 23.57
CA GLY A 67 -24.05 -5.51 24.06
C GLY A 67 -22.60 -5.98 24.17
N ILE A 68 -22.22 -7.03 23.42
CA ILE A 68 -20.89 -7.68 23.52
C ILE A 68 -20.10 -7.68 22.21
N ASN A 69 -20.68 -7.21 21.10
CA ASN A 69 -20.00 -7.14 19.80
C ASN A 69 -18.57 -6.54 19.87
N ASP A 70 -18.40 -5.51 20.69
CA ASP A 70 -17.15 -4.76 20.82
C ASP A 70 -16.09 -5.46 21.68
N TYR A 71 -16.42 -6.56 22.34
CA TYR A 71 -15.48 -7.39 23.09
C TYR A 71 -14.80 -8.46 22.23
N PHE A 72 -15.33 -8.70 21.03
CA PHE A 72 -14.78 -9.66 20.07
C PHE A 72 -13.94 -8.96 19.00
N VAL A 73 -12.77 -9.54 18.74
CA VAL A 73 -11.85 -9.16 17.66
C VAL A 73 -11.62 -10.34 16.73
N PHE A 74 -11.20 -10.10 15.49
CA PHE A 74 -10.94 -11.09 14.45
C PHE A 74 -12.12 -12.05 14.19
N LYS A 75 -13.36 -11.54 14.20
CA LYS A 75 -14.57 -12.37 14.06
C LYS A 75 -14.52 -13.19 12.75
N SER A 76 -14.55 -14.51 12.87
CA SER A 76 -14.61 -15.43 11.72
C SER A 76 -15.99 -16.10 11.68
N ILE A 77 -16.87 -15.56 10.86
CA ILE A 77 -18.26 -16.00 10.73
C ILE A 77 -18.51 -16.29 9.25
N ASP A 78 -18.46 -17.57 8.88
CA ASP A 78 -18.66 -18.06 7.53
C ASP A 78 -18.86 -19.59 7.54
N TRP A 79 -19.37 -20.14 6.45
CA TRP A 79 -19.73 -21.56 6.33
C TRP A 79 -18.56 -22.53 6.07
N THR A 80 -17.32 -22.03 5.97
CA THR A 80 -16.16 -22.87 5.69
C THR A 80 -15.67 -23.61 6.95
N PRO A 81 -14.87 -24.69 6.81
CA PRO A 81 -14.40 -25.47 7.95
C PRO A 81 -13.64 -24.65 9.00
N LYS A 82 -13.77 -25.01 10.29
CA LYS A 82 -13.30 -24.18 11.40
C LYS A 82 -11.80 -24.34 11.65
N GLY A 83 -11.25 -25.53 11.45
CA GLY A 83 -9.86 -25.82 11.82
C GLY A 83 -8.82 -24.91 11.14
N GLN A 84 -8.92 -24.73 9.82
CA GLN A 84 -8.03 -23.84 9.06
C GLN A 84 -8.24 -22.36 9.43
N ARG A 85 -9.49 -21.96 9.68
CA ARG A 85 -9.81 -20.59 10.09
C ARG A 85 -9.23 -20.25 11.46
N ILE A 86 -9.31 -21.19 12.41
CA ILE A 86 -8.72 -21.05 13.74
C ILE A 86 -7.19 -20.97 13.67
N GLU A 87 -6.55 -21.84 12.89
CA GLU A 87 -5.09 -21.77 12.67
C GLU A 87 -4.69 -20.38 12.15
N LYS A 88 -5.42 -19.88 11.15
CA LYS A 88 -5.20 -18.55 10.58
C LYS A 88 -5.42 -17.44 11.61
N GLN A 89 -6.52 -17.47 12.37
CA GLN A 89 -6.82 -16.47 13.41
C GLN A 89 -5.71 -16.41 14.47
N ILE A 90 -5.27 -17.57 15.00
CA ILE A 90 -4.20 -17.64 16.00
C ILE A 90 -2.92 -17.02 15.45
N LYS A 91 -2.59 -17.30 14.18
CA LYS A 91 -1.43 -16.74 13.49
C LYS A 91 -1.54 -15.23 13.28
N ASP A 92 -2.67 -14.74 12.79
CA ASP A 92 -2.90 -13.30 12.55
C ASP A 92 -2.87 -12.48 13.84
N MET A 93 -3.30 -13.10 14.94
CA MET A 93 -3.24 -12.57 16.30
C MET A 93 -1.84 -12.68 16.93
N GLY A 94 -0.89 -13.37 16.29
CA GLY A 94 0.47 -13.54 16.79
C GLY A 94 0.55 -14.31 18.12
N LEU A 95 -0.36 -15.26 18.32
CA LEU A 95 -0.44 -16.10 19.51
C LEU A 95 0.09 -17.51 19.26
N ARG A 96 0.33 -18.25 20.35
CA ARG A 96 0.68 -19.68 20.29
C ARG A 96 -0.55 -20.52 20.56
N PRO A 97 -0.74 -21.66 19.88
CA PRO A 97 -1.91 -22.52 20.11
C PRO A 97 -2.06 -22.96 21.57
N VAL A 98 -0.96 -23.27 22.28
CA VAL A 98 -0.96 -23.61 23.72
C VAL A 98 -1.54 -22.53 24.64
N ASN A 99 -1.68 -21.29 24.16
CA ASN A 99 -2.26 -20.18 24.89
C ASN A 99 -3.70 -19.85 24.45
N CYS A 100 -4.30 -20.67 23.60
CA CYS A 100 -5.62 -20.46 23.03
C CYS A 100 -6.55 -21.61 23.44
N LEU A 101 -7.80 -21.28 23.76
CA LEU A 101 -8.88 -22.23 24.01
C LEU A 101 -9.97 -22.06 22.96
N PHE A 102 -10.42 -23.16 22.34
CA PHE A 102 -11.58 -23.20 21.46
C PHE A 102 -12.73 -23.94 22.14
N LEU A 103 -13.90 -23.28 22.16
CA LEU A 103 -15.15 -23.77 22.71
C LEU A 103 -16.16 -24.01 21.57
N ASP A 104 -16.68 -25.22 21.48
CA ASP A 104 -17.64 -25.67 20.46
C ASP A 104 -18.39 -26.90 20.99
N ASP A 105 -19.71 -26.96 20.81
CA ASP A 105 -20.53 -28.13 21.20
C ASP A 105 -20.26 -29.34 20.30
N ASN A 106 -19.76 -29.12 19.08
CA ASN A 106 -19.56 -30.15 18.10
C ASN A 106 -18.14 -30.75 18.16
N GLU A 107 -18.06 -32.01 18.59
CA GLU A 107 -16.81 -32.76 18.72
C GLU A 107 -15.98 -32.85 17.42
N VAL A 108 -16.64 -32.84 16.26
CA VAL A 108 -15.95 -32.87 14.95
C VAL A 108 -15.18 -31.57 14.73
N ASN A 109 -15.78 -30.42 15.03
CA ASN A 109 -15.11 -29.12 14.91
C ASN A 109 -13.92 -29.02 15.89
N LEU A 110 -14.09 -29.52 17.12
CA LEU A 110 -13.02 -29.55 18.13
C LEU A 110 -11.82 -30.37 17.64
N ASN A 111 -12.07 -31.60 17.17
CA ASN A 111 -11.02 -32.50 16.69
C ASN A 111 -10.35 -31.98 15.41
N GLU A 112 -11.10 -31.40 14.48
CA GLU A 112 -10.55 -30.73 13.29
C GLU A 112 -9.60 -29.60 13.70
N SER A 113 -10.01 -28.75 14.63
CA SER A 113 -9.22 -27.60 15.07
C SER A 113 -7.92 -28.02 15.75
N LYS A 114 -7.96 -29.09 16.55
CA LYS A 114 -6.78 -29.68 17.17
C LYS A 114 -5.85 -30.36 16.16
N PHE A 115 -6.37 -30.89 15.06
CA PHE A 115 -5.55 -31.45 13.99
C PHE A 115 -4.68 -30.37 13.32
N TYR A 116 -5.26 -29.23 12.96
CA TYR A 116 -4.52 -28.10 12.36
C TYR A 116 -3.64 -27.38 13.38
N SER A 117 -4.09 -27.26 14.64
CA SER A 117 -3.37 -26.61 15.73
C SER A 117 -3.12 -27.57 16.89
N LYS A 118 -2.06 -28.37 16.83
CA LYS A 118 -1.80 -29.51 17.76
C LYS A 118 -1.80 -29.15 19.25
N GLU A 119 -1.30 -27.97 19.62
CA GLU A 119 -1.24 -27.53 21.02
C GLU A 119 -2.49 -26.72 21.45
N LEU A 120 -3.48 -26.55 20.58
CA LEU A 120 -4.72 -25.84 20.90
C LEU A 120 -5.50 -26.57 22.01
N MET A 121 -5.90 -25.83 23.04
CA MET A 121 -6.86 -26.34 24.02
C MET A 121 -8.24 -26.34 23.38
N ILE A 122 -8.95 -27.46 23.49
CA ILE A 122 -10.32 -27.65 22.97
C ILE A 122 -11.20 -28.13 24.11
N ALA A 123 -12.44 -27.65 24.18
CA ALA A 123 -13.42 -28.12 25.14
C ALA A 123 -14.85 -27.84 24.68
N GLY A 124 -15.82 -28.58 25.22
CA GLY A 124 -17.23 -28.29 25.01
C GLY A 124 -17.74 -27.18 25.95
N PRO A 125 -19.04 -26.83 25.86
CA PRO A 125 -19.67 -25.79 26.67
C PRO A 125 -19.56 -26.04 28.19
N GLU A 126 -19.39 -27.28 28.64
CA GLU A 126 -19.22 -27.62 30.06
C GLU A 126 -17.99 -26.94 30.70
N ALA A 127 -16.97 -26.61 29.92
CA ALA A 127 -15.77 -25.94 30.39
C ALA A 127 -15.97 -24.45 30.73
N ILE A 128 -17.08 -23.85 30.32
CA ILE A 128 -17.41 -22.45 30.63
C ILE A 128 -17.48 -22.24 32.15
N ALA A 129 -18.01 -23.21 32.90
CA ALA A 129 -18.05 -23.16 34.35
C ALA A 129 -16.64 -23.10 34.99
N GLU A 130 -15.65 -23.76 34.39
CA GLU A 130 -14.25 -23.69 34.83
C GLU A 130 -13.67 -22.28 34.59
N LEU A 131 -14.01 -21.64 33.47
CA LEU A 131 -13.58 -20.27 33.16
C LEU A 131 -14.20 -19.22 34.08
N ILE A 132 -15.49 -19.36 34.41
CA ILE A 132 -16.18 -18.49 35.38
C ILE A 132 -15.49 -18.60 36.73
N LYS A 133 -15.32 -19.83 37.23
CA LYS A 133 -14.63 -20.08 38.49
C LYS A 133 -13.21 -19.51 38.50
N PHE A 134 -12.46 -19.68 37.41
CA PHE A 134 -11.14 -19.07 37.27
C PHE A 134 -11.19 -17.55 37.38
N CYS A 135 -12.18 -16.90 36.76
CA CYS A 135 -12.36 -15.46 36.90
C CYS A 135 -12.69 -15.08 38.35
N ASP A 136 -13.59 -15.78 39.01
CA ASP A 136 -13.97 -15.49 40.40
C ASP A 136 -12.78 -15.61 41.37
N GLU A 137 -11.89 -16.58 41.15
CA GLU A 137 -10.73 -16.83 42.01
C GLU A 137 -9.52 -15.93 41.71
N ASN A 138 -9.50 -15.21 40.59
CA ASN A 138 -8.37 -14.39 40.15
C ASN A 138 -8.77 -12.94 39.93
N SER A 139 -8.00 -11.99 40.48
CA SER A 139 -8.28 -10.56 40.34
C SER A 139 -8.22 -10.06 38.90
N ALA A 140 -9.05 -9.08 38.57
CA ALA A 140 -8.97 -8.32 37.32
C ALA A 140 -7.61 -7.58 37.22
N THR A 141 -6.91 -7.76 36.11
CA THR A 141 -5.55 -7.21 35.88
C THR A 141 -5.48 -6.19 34.76
N ASP A 142 -6.52 -6.07 33.92
CA ASP A 142 -6.61 -5.17 32.78
C ASP A 142 -7.98 -4.47 32.68
N ILE A 143 -8.42 -3.87 33.79
CA ILE A 143 -9.72 -3.15 33.90
C ILE A 143 -9.88 -2.03 32.84
N LYS A 144 -8.77 -1.49 32.30
CA LYS A 144 -8.79 -0.47 31.25
C LYS A 144 -8.84 -1.05 29.82
N HIS A 145 -8.95 -2.38 29.72
CA HIS A 145 -9.02 -3.18 28.50
C HIS A 145 -7.89 -2.86 27.51
N LYS A 146 -6.68 -2.61 28.02
CA LYS A 146 -5.52 -2.26 27.18
C LYS A 146 -5.26 -3.35 26.16
N ARG A 147 -5.40 -4.61 26.56
CA ARG A 147 -5.18 -5.76 25.69
C ARG A 147 -6.22 -5.84 24.57
N LEU A 148 -7.51 -5.71 24.88
CA LEU A 148 -8.56 -5.64 23.85
C LEU A 148 -8.30 -4.51 22.85
N LYS A 149 -8.00 -3.30 23.34
CA LYS A 149 -7.68 -2.14 22.48
C LYS A 149 -6.51 -2.43 21.54
N ASN A 150 -5.45 -3.06 22.04
CA ASN A 150 -4.31 -3.44 21.21
C ASN A 150 -4.67 -4.44 20.10
N TYR A 151 -5.55 -5.41 20.38
CA TYR A 151 -5.97 -6.36 19.35
C TYR A 151 -6.94 -5.76 18.33
N LYS A 152 -7.78 -4.79 18.72
CA LYS A 152 -8.58 -4.00 17.76
C LYS A 152 -7.71 -3.21 16.78
N VAL A 153 -6.59 -2.65 17.26
CA VAL A 153 -5.60 -1.99 16.40
C VAL A 153 -4.98 -3.00 15.42
N LEU A 154 -4.64 -4.20 15.91
CA LEU A 154 -4.08 -5.26 15.07
C LEU A 154 -5.08 -5.78 14.01
N GLU A 155 -6.35 -5.93 14.38
CA GLU A 155 -7.45 -6.35 13.48
C GLU A 155 -7.60 -5.37 12.31
N LYS A 156 -7.80 -4.09 12.60
CA LYS A 156 -7.90 -3.03 11.57
C LYS A 156 -6.67 -3.01 10.64
N LYS A 157 -5.49 -3.28 11.21
CA LYS A 157 -4.24 -3.33 10.45
C LYS A 157 -4.21 -4.52 9.50
N GLN A 158 -4.65 -5.70 9.94
CA GLN A 158 -4.70 -6.89 9.07
C GLN A 158 -5.74 -6.75 7.97
N GLU A 159 -6.90 -6.15 8.26
CA GLU A 159 -7.91 -5.81 7.25
C GLU A 159 -7.34 -4.84 6.20
N ALA A 160 -6.71 -3.76 6.64
CA ALA A 160 -6.08 -2.79 5.74
C ALA A 160 -4.95 -3.43 4.92
N LYS A 161 -4.17 -4.34 5.51
CA LYS A 161 -3.12 -5.09 4.81
C LYS A 161 -3.69 -6.05 3.76
N ALA A 162 -4.77 -6.75 4.08
CA ALA A 162 -5.43 -7.68 3.16
C ALA A 162 -6.02 -6.96 1.93
N ASN A 163 -6.47 -5.71 2.12
CA ASN A 163 -6.99 -4.86 1.06
C ASN A 163 -5.90 -4.08 0.30
N ALA A 164 -4.65 -4.13 0.74
CA ALA A 164 -3.54 -3.45 0.07
C ALA A 164 -3.03 -4.26 -1.13
N SER A 165 -2.88 -3.61 -2.28
CA SER A 165 -2.33 -4.20 -3.51
C SER A 165 -0.81 -4.50 -3.40
N ASN A 166 -0.12 -3.82 -2.49
CA ASN A 166 1.32 -3.93 -2.27
C ASN A 166 1.67 -3.76 -0.78
N ASN A 167 2.45 -4.71 -0.23
CA ASN A 167 2.88 -4.69 1.16
C ASN A 167 3.80 -3.50 1.49
N LEU A 168 4.61 -3.01 0.54
CA LEU A 168 5.49 -1.87 0.78
C LEU A 168 4.67 -0.58 0.92
N ASP A 169 3.73 -0.34 0.02
CA ASP A 169 2.87 0.85 0.04
C ASP A 169 1.99 0.87 1.31
N PHE A 170 1.53 -0.30 1.75
CA PHE A 170 0.87 -0.45 3.05
C PHE A 170 1.77 0.00 4.21
N LEU A 171 3.04 -0.44 4.24
CA LEU A 171 3.99 -0.05 5.29
C LEU A 171 4.31 1.46 5.28
N TRP A 172 4.32 2.09 4.11
CA TRP A 172 4.43 3.55 4.00
C TRP A 172 3.17 4.25 4.52
N SER A 173 1.99 3.74 4.18
CA SER A 173 0.70 4.32 4.62
C SER A 173 0.47 4.26 6.14
N THR A 174 1.16 3.36 6.86
CA THR A 174 0.96 3.24 8.31
C THR A 174 1.53 4.43 9.08
N ASN A 175 2.46 5.21 8.51
CA ASN A 175 3.17 6.30 9.20
C ASN A 175 3.73 5.87 10.57
N THR A 176 4.38 4.70 10.58
CA THR A 176 4.92 4.11 11.82
C THR A 176 6.01 5.02 12.38
N LYS A 177 5.88 5.40 13.66
CA LYS A 177 6.91 6.10 14.43
C LYS A 177 7.45 5.18 15.53
N VAL A 178 8.78 5.13 15.65
CA VAL A 178 9.53 4.32 16.61
C VAL A 178 10.40 5.24 17.46
N ASP A 179 10.18 5.27 18.77
CA ASP A 179 11.07 5.98 19.70
C ASP A 179 11.90 4.99 20.51
N ILE A 180 13.20 5.25 20.61
CA ILE A 180 14.13 4.52 21.50
C ILE A 180 14.38 5.40 22.73
N LYS A 181 13.98 4.91 23.90
CA LYS A 181 14.10 5.62 25.17
C LYS A 181 15.07 4.89 26.08
N ARG A 182 15.84 5.66 26.85
CA ARG A 182 16.98 5.17 27.66
C ARG A 182 16.67 5.01 29.15
N ASP A 183 15.53 5.50 29.63
CA ASP A 183 15.13 5.46 31.04
C ASP A 183 14.51 4.10 31.45
N CYS A 184 15.18 3.00 31.13
CA CYS A 184 14.67 1.63 31.28
C CYS A 184 14.18 1.28 32.68
N LEU A 185 14.82 1.78 33.74
CA LEU A 185 14.43 1.50 35.13
C LEU A 185 12.99 1.97 35.45
N ASN A 186 12.53 3.06 34.84
CA ASN A 186 11.15 3.55 35.01
C ASN A 186 10.10 2.63 34.35
N GLN A 187 10.54 1.78 33.43
CA GLN A 187 9.69 0.82 32.70
C GLN A 187 9.97 -0.62 33.10
N ILE A 188 10.61 -0.86 34.25
CA ILE A 188 11.10 -2.19 34.64
C ILE A 188 10.01 -3.27 34.68
N GLU A 189 8.81 -2.95 35.19
CA GLU A 189 7.70 -3.93 35.22
C GLU A 189 7.34 -4.39 33.80
N ARG A 190 7.25 -3.42 32.88
CA ARG A 190 6.85 -3.67 31.50
C ARG A 190 7.94 -4.38 30.71
N ILE A 191 9.20 -4.02 30.94
CA ILE A 191 10.36 -4.69 30.34
C ILE A 191 10.43 -6.14 30.84
N SER A 192 10.31 -6.37 32.15
CA SER A 192 10.28 -7.73 32.73
C SER A 192 9.16 -8.57 32.14
N GLU A 193 7.96 -8.00 32.02
CA GLU A 193 6.83 -8.67 31.37
C GLU A 193 7.15 -9.02 29.91
N LEU A 194 7.71 -8.09 29.13
CA LEU A 194 8.06 -8.30 27.73
C LEU A 194 9.16 -9.36 27.57
N VAL A 195 10.20 -9.31 28.41
CA VAL A 195 11.33 -10.25 28.49
C VAL A 195 10.84 -11.66 28.79
N ASN A 196 9.74 -11.83 29.53
CA ASN A 196 9.22 -13.14 29.91
C ASN A 196 8.12 -13.67 28.97
N ARG A 197 7.37 -12.79 28.30
CA ARG A 197 6.25 -13.18 27.43
C ARG A 197 6.61 -13.32 25.96
N THR A 198 7.65 -12.63 25.49
CA THR A 198 8.00 -12.62 24.07
C THR A 198 8.73 -13.90 23.66
N ASN A 199 8.16 -14.70 22.75
CA ASN A 199 8.80 -15.92 22.26
C ASN A 199 9.31 -15.78 20.82
N GLN A 200 8.41 -15.47 19.89
CA GLN A 200 8.67 -15.47 18.44
C GLN A 200 9.61 -14.37 17.95
N LEU A 201 9.76 -13.30 18.73
CA LEU A 201 10.64 -12.16 18.45
C LEU A 201 11.59 -11.88 19.62
N ASN A 202 11.94 -12.90 20.40
CA ASN A 202 13.05 -12.82 21.35
C ASN A 202 14.26 -13.48 20.71
N PHE A 203 15.22 -12.68 20.26
CA PHE A 203 16.36 -13.15 19.46
C PHE A 203 17.41 -13.85 20.31
N THR A 204 17.59 -13.43 21.57
CA THR A 204 18.58 -14.05 22.47
C THR A 204 17.98 -15.18 23.32
N LYS A 205 16.65 -15.25 23.42
CA LYS A 205 15.87 -16.18 24.27
C LYS A 205 16.18 -16.11 25.76
N VAL A 206 16.98 -15.12 26.19
CA VAL A 206 17.32 -14.91 27.59
C VAL A 206 16.07 -14.44 28.33
N ARG A 207 15.74 -15.17 29.41
CA ARG A 207 14.67 -14.85 30.35
C ARG A 207 15.32 -14.41 31.64
N SER A 208 15.29 -13.12 31.90
CA SER A 208 15.84 -12.56 33.13
C SER A 208 14.74 -12.28 34.13
N THR A 209 15.03 -12.56 35.39
CA THR A 209 14.22 -12.11 36.51
C THR A 209 14.26 -10.58 36.59
N LYS A 210 13.32 -10.01 37.33
CA LYS A 210 13.27 -8.57 37.52
C LYS A 210 14.53 -8.06 38.21
N GLU A 211 15.04 -8.80 39.19
CA GLU A 211 16.25 -8.50 39.96
C GLU A 211 17.49 -8.52 39.06
N GLU A 212 17.60 -9.52 38.17
CA GLU A 212 18.67 -9.59 37.16
C GLU A 212 18.62 -8.43 36.17
N LEU A 213 17.42 -8.04 35.71
CA LEU A 213 17.26 -6.87 34.83
C LEU A 213 17.66 -5.58 35.54
N ILE A 214 17.28 -5.40 36.82
CA ILE A 214 17.69 -4.23 37.62
C ILE A 214 19.21 -4.19 37.78
N ALA A 215 19.84 -5.34 38.09
CA ALA A 215 21.29 -5.41 38.19
C ALA A 215 21.97 -5.07 36.86
N LEU A 216 21.47 -5.61 35.74
CA LEU A 216 21.96 -5.33 34.39
C LEU A 216 21.84 -3.84 34.03
N LEU A 217 20.69 -3.22 34.32
CA LEU A 217 20.43 -1.81 33.99
C LEU A 217 21.23 -0.82 34.86
N ASN A 218 21.75 -1.25 36.02
CA ASN A 218 22.61 -0.43 36.88
C ASN A 218 24.11 -0.54 36.52
N ASP A 219 24.51 -1.50 35.67
CA ASP A 219 25.87 -1.61 35.16
C ASP A 219 26.15 -0.52 34.11
N LYS A 220 27.07 0.40 34.41
CA LYS A 220 27.42 1.54 33.54
C LYS A 220 28.08 1.12 32.21
N THR A 221 28.50 -0.13 32.08
CA THR A 221 29.05 -0.67 30.82
C THR A 221 27.97 -1.15 29.86
N ILE A 222 26.71 -1.14 30.28
CA ILE A 222 25.56 -1.57 29.48
C ILE A 222 24.93 -0.37 28.77
N ASP A 223 24.83 -0.45 27.44
CA ASP A 223 23.95 0.43 26.68
C ASP A 223 22.59 -0.25 26.50
N SER A 224 21.53 0.33 27.06
CA SER A 224 20.18 -0.25 27.00
C SER A 224 19.15 0.75 26.52
N GLY A 225 18.03 0.23 26.05
CA GLY A 225 16.88 1.04 25.66
C GLY A 225 15.63 0.20 25.54
N TYR A 226 14.48 0.85 25.73
CA TYR A 226 13.19 0.28 25.37
C TYR A 226 12.59 1.05 24.18
N VAL A 227 11.73 0.35 23.44
CA VAL A 227 11.21 0.80 22.15
C VAL A 227 9.72 1.03 22.30
N THR A 228 9.23 2.21 21.92
CA THR A 228 7.80 2.52 21.82
C THR A 228 7.42 2.77 20.37
N VAL A 229 6.21 2.32 19.99
CA VAL A 229 5.72 2.46 18.61
C VAL A 229 4.32 3.04 18.57
N ARG A 230 4.10 3.96 17.65
CA ARG A 230 2.78 4.51 17.29
C ARG A 230 2.64 4.53 15.76
N ASP A 231 1.46 4.30 15.25
CA ASP A 231 1.16 4.42 13.81
C ASP A 231 -0.26 4.98 13.62
N ASN A 232 -0.73 5.09 12.37
CA ASN A 232 -2.07 5.60 12.05
C ASN A 232 -3.21 4.74 12.63
N PHE A 233 -2.93 3.51 13.06
CA PHE A 233 -3.92 2.61 13.66
C PHE A 233 -3.94 2.72 15.19
N GLY A 234 -2.83 3.12 15.82
CA GLY A 234 -2.81 3.42 17.26
C GLY A 234 -1.43 3.42 17.91
N ASP A 235 -1.43 3.57 19.24
CA ASP A 235 -0.23 3.47 20.09
C ASP A 235 -0.08 2.05 20.65
N TYR A 236 1.10 1.45 20.47
CA TYR A 236 1.41 0.09 20.89
C TYR A 236 2.11 0.03 22.27
N GLY A 237 2.47 1.17 22.84
CA GLY A 237 3.24 1.31 24.06
C GLY A 237 4.64 0.72 23.94
N VAL A 238 5.17 0.19 25.04
CA VAL A 238 6.47 -0.51 25.03
C VAL A 238 6.35 -1.83 24.27
N VAL A 239 7.05 -1.89 23.14
CA VAL A 239 7.07 -3.02 22.21
C VAL A 239 8.44 -3.65 22.05
N GLY A 240 9.52 -3.07 22.56
CA GLY A 240 10.84 -3.67 22.43
C GLY A 240 11.78 -3.34 23.58
N PHE A 241 12.80 -4.15 23.76
CA PHE A 241 13.87 -3.93 24.72
C PHE A 241 15.20 -4.47 24.16
N PHE A 242 16.28 -3.73 24.37
CA PHE A 242 17.62 -4.19 24.10
C PHE A 242 18.59 -3.80 25.22
N ALA A 243 19.64 -4.60 25.36
CA ALA A 243 20.78 -4.32 26.22
C ALA A 243 22.05 -4.82 25.53
N LEU A 244 23.05 -3.94 25.42
CA LEU A 244 24.32 -4.16 24.74
C LEU A 244 25.47 -4.06 25.74
N LYS A 245 26.45 -4.94 25.63
CA LYS A 245 27.75 -4.82 26.30
C LYS A 245 28.84 -4.97 25.25
N GLU A 246 29.74 -3.99 25.16
CA GLU A 246 30.84 -4.00 24.18
C GLU A 246 30.35 -4.29 22.74
N ASN A 247 29.26 -3.63 22.33
CA ASN A 247 28.60 -3.82 21.04
C ASN A 247 28.06 -5.25 20.77
N LYS A 248 27.79 -6.03 21.82
CA LYS A 248 27.13 -7.34 21.74
C LYS A 248 25.77 -7.32 22.43
N CYS A 249 24.74 -7.86 21.77
CA CYS A 249 23.40 -7.98 22.33
C CYS A 249 23.33 -9.04 23.42
N ILE A 250 22.93 -8.63 24.62
CA ILE A 250 22.53 -9.50 25.74
C ILE A 250 21.03 -9.77 25.66
N HIS A 251 20.24 -8.70 25.49
CA HIS A 251 18.82 -8.76 25.17
C HIS A 251 18.57 -8.06 23.85
N PHE A 252 17.74 -8.67 23.02
CA PHE A 252 17.18 -8.05 21.82
C PHE A 252 15.84 -8.72 21.53
N LEU A 253 14.75 -8.04 21.84
CA LEU A 253 13.41 -8.63 21.75
C LEU A 253 12.31 -7.61 21.49
N PHE A 254 11.26 -8.05 20.78
CA PHE A 254 10.14 -7.22 20.34
C PHE A 254 8.79 -7.92 20.50
N SER A 255 7.74 -7.15 20.70
CA SER A 255 6.37 -7.64 20.83
C SER A 255 5.87 -8.15 19.48
N CYS A 256 5.12 -9.25 19.47
CA CYS A 256 4.49 -9.77 18.26
C CYS A 256 3.53 -8.77 17.57
N ARG A 257 3.08 -7.73 18.27
CA ARG A 257 2.22 -6.66 17.73
C ARG A 257 2.88 -5.80 16.65
N THR A 258 4.21 -5.78 16.59
CA THR A 258 4.97 -5.08 15.55
C THR A 258 5.51 -6.01 14.46
N ILE A 259 5.11 -7.30 14.46
CA ILE A 259 5.53 -8.26 13.44
C ILE A 259 5.21 -7.73 12.05
N GLY A 260 6.20 -7.80 11.17
CA GLY A 260 6.07 -7.42 9.77
C GLY A 260 6.08 -5.90 9.52
N GLN A 261 6.26 -5.07 10.56
CA GLN A 261 6.43 -3.63 10.42
C GLN A 261 7.89 -3.23 10.18
N GLY A 262 8.86 -4.10 10.49
CA GLY A 262 10.28 -3.81 10.38
C GLY A 262 10.88 -3.06 11.58
N VAL A 263 10.16 -2.97 12.71
CA VAL A 263 10.61 -2.26 13.91
C VAL A 263 11.91 -2.85 14.47
N GLU A 264 12.01 -4.18 14.49
CA GLU A 264 13.22 -4.90 14.89
C GLU A 264 14.43 -4.56 14.01
N GLN A 265 14.22 -4.47 12.68
CA GLN A 265 15.26 -4.08 11.73
C GLN A 265 15.64 -2.61 11.91
N TYR A 266 14.66 -1.72 12.11
CA TYR A 266 14.89 -0.30 12.36
C TYR A 266 15.80 -0.09 13.57
N VAL A 267 15.48 -0.73 14.70
CA VAL A 267 16.26 -0.62 15.92
C VAL A 267 17.64 -1.26 15.76
N TYR A 268 17.73 -2.45 15.15
CA TYR A 268 19.02 -3.10 14.89
C TYR A 268 19.97 -2.21 14.06
N SER A 269 19.44 -1.55 13.04
CA SER A 269 20.19 -0.64 12.16
C SER A 269 20.57 0.66 12.88
N THR A 270 19.64 1.23 13.66
CA THR A 270 19.88 2.46 14.46
C THR A 270 20.97 2.26 15.50
N LEU A 271 21.12 1.04 16.02
CA LEU A 271 22.18 0.67 16.97
C LEU A 271 23.53 0.38 16.29
N GLY A 272 23.63 0.51 14.96
CA GLY A 272 24.87 0.26 14.22
C GLY A 272 25.20 -1.23 14.05
N TRP A 273 24.17 -2.08 13.94
CA TRP A 273 24.30 -3.52 13.73
C TRP A 273 25.18 -4.23 14.78
N PRO A 274 24.82 -4.15 16.07
CA PRO A 274 25.57 -4.79 17.14
C PRO A 274 25.65 -6.32 16.93
N LYS A 275 26.69 -6.96 17.47
CA LYS A 275 26.84 -8.42 17.39
C LYS A 275 25.66 -9.11 18.06
N LEU A 276 24.82 -9.79 17.27
CA LEU A 276 23.65 -10.53 17.73
C LEU A 276 23.83 -12.03 17.49
N THR A 277 23.71 -12.83 18.54
CA THR A 277 23.62 -14.29 18.44
C THR A 277 22.15 -14.68 18.56
N VAL A 278 21.56 -15.14 17.45
CA VAL A 278 20.17 -15.59 17.42
C VAL A 278 20.10 -17.01 17.98
N VAL A 279 19.19 -17.25 18.92
CA VAL A 279 18.99 -18.55 19.58
C VAL A 279 17.62 -19.11 19.22
N GLY A 280 17.59 -20.31 18.63
CA GLY A 280 16.36 -20.99 18.23
C GLY A 280 15.56 -20.27 17.15
N ASP A 281 14.31 -20.69 16.95
CA ASP A 281 13.47 -20.14 15.88
C ASP A 281 12.91 -18.76 16.26
N VAL A 282 13.08 -17.81 15.34
CA VAL A 282 12.49 -16.47 15.36
C VAL A 282 11.72 -16.24 14.07
N VAL A 283 10.59 -15.53 14.17
CA VAL A 283 9.69 -15.34 13.01
C VAL A 283 10.27 -14.35 11.99
N ASN A 284 11.11 -13.41 12.43
CA ASN A 284 11.81 -12.46 11.57
C ASN A 284 13.32 -12.51 11.84
N THR A 285 14.12 -12.26 10.80
CA THR A 285 15.57 -12.04 10.89
C THR A 285 15.88 -10.56 10.83
N VAL A 286 17.01 -10.15 11.40
CA VAL A 286 17.59 -8.83 11.19
C VAL A 286 18.90 -8.96 10.41
N GLU A 287 19.13 -8.05 9.47
CA GLU A 287 20.28 -8.04 8.57
C GLU A 287 21.10 -6.76 8.75
N ASN A 288 22.36 -6.78 8.31
CA ASN A 288 23.23 -5.58 8.29
C ASN A 288 22.88 -4.70 7.08
N VAL A 289 21.66 -4.18 7.07
CA VAL A 289 21.08 -3.29 6.05
C VAL A 289 20.53 -2.03 6.72
N ASP A 290 20.30 -0.96 5.97
CA ASP A 290 19.79 0.30 6.53
C ASP A 290 18.43 0.13 7.21
N ALA A 291 18.13 1.07 8.11
CA ALA A 291 16.83 1.15 8.77
C ALA A 291 15.70 1.26 7.71
N PRO A 292 14.55 0.59 7.91
CA PRO A 292 13.42 0.69 7.01
C PRO A 292 12.91 2.13 6.88
N ALA A 293 12.91 2.65 5.65
CA ALA A 293 12.63 4.07 5.37
C ALA A 293 11.18 4.51 5.67
N TRP A 294 10.25 3.55 5.80
CA TRP A 294 8.85 3.84 6.13
C TRP A 294 8.60 4.08 7.63
N ILE A 295 9.60 3.84 8.49
CA ILE A 295 9.55 4.08 9.94
C ILE A 295 10.20 5.44 10.25
N ASN A 296 9.57 6.22 11.14
CA ASN A 296 9.99 7.58 11.48
C ASN A 296 10.18 8.45 10.25
N GLN A 297 9.21 8.38 9.33
CA GLN A 297 9.09 9.34 8.23
C GLN A 297 9.26 10.74 8.81
N ASP A 298 10.21 11.54 8.31
CA ASP A 298 10.39 12.89 8.82
C ASP A 298 9.15 13.73 8.47
N THR A 299 8.22 13.83 9.43
CA THR A 299 6.98 14.62 9.33
C THR A 299 7.10 15.94 10.08
N THR A 300 8.31 16.46 10.26
CA THR A 300 8.54 17.81 10.77
C THR A 300 8.86 18.76 9.64
N LEU A 301 7.90 19.65 9.37
CA LEU A 301 8.13 21.04 9.00
C LEU A 301 9.37 21.56 9.74
N VAL A 302 10.50 21.65 9.06
CA VAL A 302 11.70 22.33 9.58
C VAL A 302 11.52 23.82 9.30
N THR A 303 11.08 24.55 10.31
CA THR A 303 11.42 25.95 10.48
C THR A 303 12.87 26.03 10.96
N ASN A 304 13.79 26.33 10.05
CA ASN A 304 14.87 27.29 10.26
C ASN A 304 15.56 27.55 8.93
N ASP A 305 15.85 28.82 8.71
CA ASP A 305 16.45 29.42 7.53
C ASP A 305 17.62 28.60 6.97
N ASP A 306 17.43 28.01 5.79
CA ASP A 306 18.41 27.97 4.72
C ASP A 306 17.65 27.76 3.40
N GLU A 307 17.68 28.80 2.56
CA GLU A 307 16.94 29.00 1.29
C GLU A 307 17.29 28.01 0.15
N LYS A 308 17.38 26.70 0.44
CA LYS A 308 17.43 25.63 -0.57
C LYS A 308 16.56 24.43 -0.13
N SER A 309 15.25 24.70 -0.06
CA SER A 309 14.18 23.71 0.17
C SER A 309 14.33 22.48 -0.73
N HIS A 310 14.04 21.28 -0.20
CA HIS A 310 13.96 20.01 -0.93
C HIS A 310 13.31 20.18 -2.32
N ILE A 311 14.15 20.24 -3.36
CA ILE A 311 13.76 20.42 -4.75
C ILE A 311 12.99 19.18 -5.21
N LYS A 312 11.70 19.31 -5.57
CA LYS A 312 10.91 18.22 -6.14
C LYS A 312 11.16 18.09 -7.65
N ILE A 313 11.26 16.85 -8.11
CA ILE A 313 11.27 16.46 -9.52
C ILE A 313 10.01 15.65 -9.78
N VAL A 314 9.09 16.15 -10.60
CA VAL A 314 7.81 15.49 -10.84
C VAL A 314 7.86 14.71 -12.15
N PHE A 315 7.54 13.42 -12.11
CA PHE A 315 7.34 12.58 -13.27
C PHE A 315 5.84 12.32 -13.42
N LYS A 316 5.17 13.03 -14.34
CA LYS A 316 3.73 12.86 -14.59
C LYS A 316 3.49 12.30 -15.98
N GLY A 317 2.84 11.14 -16.08
CA GLY A 317 2.63 10.50 -17.38
C GLY A 317 2.10 9.07 -17.35
N ALA A 318 2.11 8.45 -18.52
CA ALA A 318 1.60 7.09 -18.72
C ALA A 318 2.76 6.06 -18.67
N CYS A 319 2.61 4.96 -19.42
CA CYS A 319 3.53 3.83 -19.40
C CYS A 319 4.97 4.18 -19.79
N ASP A 320 5.18 5.05 -20.77
CA ASP A 320 6.50 5.45 -21.27
C ASP A 320 7.33 6.15 -20.18
N LEU A 321 6.73 7.12 -19.51
CA LEU A 321 7.38 7.92 -18.47
C LEU A 321 7.60 7.09 -17.19
N ARG A 322 6.64 6.20 -16.86
CA ARG A 322 6.78 5.22 -15.78
C ARG A 322 7.95 4.26 -16.03
N ILE A 323 8.10 3.74 -17.25
CA ILE A 323 9.21 2.82 -17.58
C ILE A 323 10.55 3.55 -17.54
N MET A 324 10.64 4.80 -18.00
CA MET A 324 11.88 5.57 -17.92
C MET A 324 12.26 5.85 -16.46
N ALA A 325 11.28 6.20 -15.60
CA ALA A 325 11.51 6.50 -14.19
C ALA A 325 12.09 5.31 -13.40
N THR A 326 11.82 4.05 -13.77
CA THR A 326 12.38 2.88 -13.06
C THR A 326 13.91 2.80 -13.12
N PHE A 327 14.54 3.50 -14.06
CA PHE A 327 16.00 3.56 -14.21
C PHE A 327 16.64 4.68 -13.39
N LEU A 328 15.85 5.52 -12.72
CA LEU A 328 16.30 6.65 -11.91
C LEU A 328 15.85 6.45 -10.45
N LYS A 329 16.72 6.77 -9.48
CA LYS A 329 16.41 6.67 -8.05
C LYS A 329 16.82 7.91 -7.29
N ALA A 330 15.84 8.60 -6.71
CA ALA A 330 16.05 9.66 -5.72
C ALA A 330 14.81 9.90 -4.87
N ASP A 331 15.04 10.34 -3.64
CA ASP A 331 13.98 10.59 -2.64
C ASP A 331 13.13 11.83 -2.94
N ASN A 332 13.62 12.70 -3.83
CA ASN A 332 12.95 13.92 -4.25
C ASN A 332 12.22 13.79 -5.60
N ILE A 333 12.17 12.58 -6.17
CA ILE A 333 11.32 12.27 -7.33
C ILE A 333 9.91 11.97 -6.86
N VAL A 334 8.93 12.71 -7.39
CA VAL A 334 7.50 12.50 -7.20
C VAL A 334 6.93 11.85 -8.45
N GLU A 335 6.35 10.66 -8.31
CA GLU A 335 5.79 9.89 -9.41
C GLU A 335 4.25 10.04 -9.45
N GLU A 336 3.73 10.59 -10.55
CA GLU A 336 2.30 10.79 -10.80
C GLU A 336 1.89 10.06 -12.07
N PHE A 337 1.76 8.74 -11.97
CA PHE A 337 1.45 7.88 -13.12
C PHE A 337 -0.03 7.48 -13.19
N THR A 338 -0.40 6.86 -14.31
CA THR A 338 -1.67 6.13 -14.43
C THR A 338 -1.88 5.19 -13.25
N TYR A 339 -3.03 5.33 -12.57
CA TYR A 339 -3.44 4.54 -11.42
C TYR A 339 -4.82 3.90 -11.64
N VAL A 340 -5.28 3.10 -10.68
CA VAL A 340 -6.62 2.48 -10.69
C VAL A 340 -7.50 3.18 -9.67
N GLY A 341 -8.62 3.76 -10.11
CA GLY A 341 -9.55 4.50 -9.27
C GLY A 341 -10.18 3.59 -8.22
N LEU A 342 -10.14 4.00 -6.95
CA LEU A 342 -10.56 3.17 -5.81
C LEU A 342 -12.05 2.82 -5.86
N LYS A 343 -12.88 3.75 -6.36
CA LYS A 343 -14.34 3.59 -6.35
C LYS A 343 -14.86 2.65 -7.43
N ARG A 344 -14.20 2.59 -8.59
CA ARG A 344 -14.74 1.91 -9.79
C ARG A 344 -13.79 0.88 -10.39
N GLY A 345 -12.54 0.81 -9.94
CA GLY A 345 -11.54 -0.10 -10.48
C GLY A 345 -11.13 0.20 -11.92
N ASN A 346 -11.47 1.38 -12.44
CA ASN A 346 -11.12 1.85 -13.77
C ASN A 346 -9.72 2.49 -13.77
N SER A 347 -9.04 2.49 -14.92
CA SER A 347 -7.74 3.12 -15.06
C SER A 347 -7.89 4.63 -15.29
N ILE A 348 -7.19 5.44 -14.49
CA ILE A 348 -7.20 6.90 -14.55
C ILE A 348 -5.93 7.39 -15.25
N GLU A 349 -5.88 7.17 -16.56
CA GLU A 349 -4.74 7.58 -17.40
C GLU A 349 -4.92 8.98 -18.00
N HIS A 350 -6.16 9.40 -18.21
CA HIS A 350 -6.50 10.62 -18.94
C HIS A 350 -6.08 11.90 -18.22
N GLN A 351 -5.89 11.84 -16.89
CA GLN A 351 -5.33 12.96 -16.12
C GLN A 351 -3.96 13.45 -16.63
N ASN A 352 -3.24 12.60 -17.38
CA ASN A 352 -1.93 12.90 -17.95
C ASN A 352 -2.00 13.72 -19.25
N HIS A 353 -3.19 13.94 -19.80
CA HIS A 353 -3.37 14.78 -20.99
C HIS A 353 -3.35 16.27 -20.63
N SER A 354 -2.73 17.09 -21.48
CA SER A 354 -2.57 18.55 -21.31
C SER A 354 -3.82 19.32 -20.90
N VAL A 355 -4.92 19.14 -21.63
CA VAL A 355 -6.24 19.68 -21.28
C VAL A 355 -6.61 19.42 -19.82
N ASN A 356 -6.29 18.24 -19.29
CA ASN A 356 -6.68 17.81 -17.96
C ASN A 356 -5.73 18.35 -16.90
N TYR A 357 -4.42 18.08 -16.97
CA TYR A 357 -3.49 18.55 -15.94
C TYR A 357 -3.36 20.08 -15.88
N LEU A 358 -3.75 20.79 -16.94
CA LEU A 358 -3.82 22.26 -16.93
C LEU A 358 -5.12 22.81 -16.37
N SER A 359 -6.21 22.06 -16.33
CA SER A 359 -7.51 22.61 -15.90
C SER A 359 -7.97 22.05 -14.57
N LEU A 360 -7.86 20.74 -14.37
CA LEU A 360 -8.47 20.02 -13.27
C LEU A 360 -8.01 20.50 -11.88
N PRO A 361 -6.71 20.79 -11.65
CA PRO A 361 -6.25 21.20 -10.32
C PRO A 361 -6.80 22.55 -9.86
N PHE A 362 -7.25 23.39 -10.80
CA PHE A 362 -7.71 24.75 -10.54
C PHE A 362 -9.22 24.90 -10.52
N LEU A 363 -9.95 23.78 -10.58
CA LEU A 363 -11.40 23.79 -10.47
C LEU A 363 -11.85 24.10 -9.05
N SER A 364 -12.94 24.83 -8.92
CA SER A 364 -13.66 24.95 -7.64
C SER A 364 -14.21 23.60 -7.19
N ASP A 365 -14.39 23.39 -5.88
CA ASP A 365 -14.94 22.15 -5.34
C ASP A 365 -16.30 21.78 -5.95
N ALA A 366 -17.14 22.78 -6.23
CA ALA A 366 -18.42 22.57 -6.91
C ALA A 366 -18.25 21.99 -8.33
N ALA A 367 -17.27 22.51 -9.09
CA ALA A 367 -16.97 22.02 -10.43
C ALA A 367 -16.29 20.64 -10.42
N LYS A 368 -15.42 20.35 -9.42
CA LYS A 368 -14.85 19.02 -9.21
C LYS A 368 -15.95 17.99 -8.95
N LYS A 369 -16.88 18.31 -8.04
CA LYS A 369 -18.03 17.46 -7.74
C LYS A 369 -18.90 17.22 -8.96
N GLU A 370 -19.25 18.26 -9.71
CA GLU A 370 -20.02 18.14 -10.95
C GLU A 370 -19.33 17.19 -11.96
N MET A 371 -18.01 17.33 -12.14
CA MET A 371 -17.25 16.44 -13.01
C MET A 371 -17.23 14.98 -12.57
N LEU A 372 -17.17 14.72 -11.26
CA LEU A 372 -17.20 13.35 -10.72
C LEU A 372 -18.58 12.69 -10.89
N ASP A 373 -19.64 13.49 -10.80
CA ASP A 373 -21.02 13.05 -10.98
C ASP A 373 -21.33 12.81 -12.47
N ASP A 374 -20.89 13.70 -13.36
CA ASP A 374 -21.14 13.63 -14.80
C ASP A 374 -20.31 12.55 -15.49
N CYS A 375 -19.03 12.44 -15.16
CA CYS A 375 -18.07 11.61 -15.89
C CYS A 375 -17.74 10.33 -15.10
N VAL A 376 -18.34 9.21 -15.51
CA VAL A 376 -18.15 7.91 -14.85
C VAL A 376 -16.71 7.41 -14.81
N PHE A 377 -15.86 7.99 -15.65
CA PHE A 377 -14.45 7.66 -15.77
C PHE A 377 -13.52 8.52 -14.92
N ASN A 378 -14.06 9.47 -14.14
CA ASN A 378 -13.27 10.32 -13.23
C ASN A 378 -13.15 9.72 -11.82
N ASP A 379 -12.10 10.16 -11.13
CA ASP A 379 -11.75 9.77 -9.76
C ASP A 379 -11.22 10.99 -9.00
N GLU A 380 -11.29 11.01 -7.67
CA GLU A 380 -10.98 12.19 -6.86
C GLU A 380 -9.50 12.59 -6.92
N GLU A 381 -8.57 11.63 -6.97
CA GLU A 381 -7.12 11.92 -6.96
C GLU A 381 -6.66 12.64 -8.24
N MET A 382 -7.45 12.63 -9.32
CA MET A 382 -7.10 13.23 -10.61
C MET A 382 -7.00 14.76 -10.57
N PHE A 383 -7.56 15.39 -9.53
CA PHE A 383 -7.53 16.84 -9.34
C PHE A 383 -6.26 17.31 -8.62
N ASP A 384 -5.44 16.41 -8.10
CA ASP A 384 -4.26 16.76 -7.33
C ASP A 384 -2.99 16.51 -8.14
N THR A 385 -2.05 17.46 -8.09
CA THR A 385 -0.74 17.34 -8.73
C THR A 385 0.30 18.23 -8.07
N SER A 386 1.50 17.68 -7.92
CA SER A 386 2.70 18.31 -7.40
C SER A 386 3.39 19.20 -8.44
N MET A 387 2.92 19.21 -9.70
CA MET A 387 3.46 20.06 -10.77
C MET A 387 3.48 21.55 -10.41
N TYR A 388 2.53 21.99 -9.59
CA TYR A 388 2.36 23.40 -9.21
C TYR A 388 2.88 23.72 -7.81
N ASP A 389 3.53 22.76 -7.13
CA ASP A 389 4.10 22.98 -5.81
C ASP A 389 5.23 24.00 -5.81
N LYS A 390 5.37 24.73 -4.70
CA LYS A 390 6.38 25.80 -4.57
C LYS A 390 7.83 25.34 -4.67
N ASN A 391 8.10 24.07 -4.39
CA ASN A 391 9.43 23.49 -4.43
C ASN A 391 9.66 22.56 -5.64
N THR A 392 8.73 22.50 -6.59
CA THR A 392 8.94 21.76 -7.84
C THR A 392 9.86 22.53 -8.78
N ALA A 393 11.00 21.94 -9.13
CA ALA A 393 11.98 22.56 -10.02
C ALA A 393 12.06 21.92 -11.41
N LEU A 394 11.67 20.66 -11.56
CA LEU A 394 11.68 19.97 -12.85
C LEU A 394 10.46 19.07 -12.99
N ILE A 395 9.78 19.15 -14.13
CA ILE A 395 8.59 18.37 -14.44
C ILE A 395 8.83 17.60 -15.74
N PHE A 396 8.75 16.28 -15.70
CA PHE A 396 8.76 15.42 -16.88
C PHE A 396 7.32 15.12 -17.31
N LEU A 397 7.01 15.37 -18.58
CA LEU A 397 5.73 15.08 -19.22
C LEU A 397 5.94 14.34 -20.55
N SER A 398 4.92 13.61 -21.00
CA SER A 398 4.93 12.91 -22.29
C SER A 398 3.92 13.50 -23.27
N THR A 399 4.33 13.64 -24.52
CA THR A 399 3.45 14.05 -25.63
C THR A 399 2.65 12.89 -26.24
N GLN A 400 2.93 11.64 -25.84
CA GLN A 400 2.37 10.45 -26.49
C GLN A 400 0.86 10.26 -26.27
N ILE A 401 0.30 10.87 -25.22
CA ILE A 401 -1.13 10.81 -24.91
C ILE A 401 -1.96 11.83 -25.70
N GLU A 402 -1.33 12.90 -26.17
CA GLU A 402 -1.99 14.05 -26.80
C GLU A 402 -2.77 13.69 -28.09
N PRO A 403 -2.23 12.90 -29.04
CA PRO A 403 -3.01 12.49 -30.20
C PRO A 403 -4.01 11.37 -29.92
N ASN A 404 -3.93 10.73 -28.75
CA ASN A 404 -4.72 9.56 -28.39
C ASN A 404 -6.13 9.94 -27.96
N LEU A 405 -6.27 10.96 -27.11
CA LEU A 405 -7.55 11.21 -26.45
C LEU A 405 -8.45 12.20 -27.20
N GLY A 406 -9.75 11.91 -27.16
CA GLY A 406 -10.80 12.82 -27.58
C GLY A 406 -11.11 13.87 -26.51
N ILE A 407 -11.45 15.09 -26.92
CA ILE A 407 -11.77 16.21 -26.02
C ILE A 407 -13.25 16.52 -26.09
N TYR A 408 -13.86 16.61 -24.92
CA TYR A 408 -15.25 16.98 -24.75
C TYR A 408 -15.36 18.30 -24.02
N ARG A 409 -16.31 19.14 -24.44
CA ARG A 409 -16.65 20.40 -23.79
C ARG A 409 -18.04 20.31 -23.19
N ASN A 410 -18.17 20.62 -21.90
CA ASN A 410 -19.47 20.79 -21.26
C ASN A 410 -20.17 22.01 -21.89
N LYS A 411 -21.36 21.81 -22.45
CA LYS A 411 -22.09 22.85 -23.20
C LYS A 411 -22.56 24.01 -22.32
N ARG A 412 -22.70 23.78 -21.02
CA ARG A 412 -23.16 24.79 -20.05
C ARG A 412 -21.99 25.57 -19.46
N THR A 413 -20.96 24.89 -19.00
CA THR A 413 -19.83 25.52 -18.28
C THR A 413 -18.66 25.89 -19.18
N GLY A 414 -18.60 25.34 -20.41
CA GLY A 414 -17.45 25.47 -21.31
C GLY A 414 -16.23 24.67 -20.88
N GLN A 415 -16.31 23.96 -19.75
CA GLN A 415 -15.22 23.17 -19.20
C GLN A 415 -14.87 22.00 -20.12
N LYS A 416 -13.57 21.75 -20.31
CA LYS A 416 -13.07 20.68 -21.19
C LYS A 416 -12.59 19.49 -20.37
N ILE A 417 -12.70 18.30 -20.96
CA ILE A 417 -12.06 17.07 -20.48
C ILE A 417 -11.62 16.22 -21.65
N ALA A 418 -10.37 15.76 -21.62
CA ALA A 418 -9.86 14.75 -22.54
C ALA A 418 -10.13 13.35 -21.97
N TRP A 419 -10.75 12.45 -22.73
CA TRP A 419 -10.96 11.06 -22.34
C TRP A 419 -11.28 10.17 -23.55
N GLY A 420 -10.91 8.90 -23.50
CA GLY A 420 -11.25 7.91 -24.51
C GLY A 420 -10.58 8.16 -25.86
N GLU A 421 -10.52 7.15 -26.71
CA GLU A 421 -9.83 7.24 -27.98
C GLU A 421 -10.49 8.25 -28.93
N PHE A 422 -9.71 9.17 -29.50
CA PHE A 422 -10.19 10.19 -30.45
C PHE A 422 -10.95 9.59 -31.65
N ALA A 423 -10.56 8.38 -32.07
CA ALA A 423 -11.20 7.66 -33.18
C ALA A 423 -12.65 7.26 -32.88
N TYR A 424 -13.02 7.13 -31.60
CA TYR A 424 -14.33 6.65 -31.16
C TYR A 424 -15.01 7.62 -30.18
N PRO A 425 -15.51 8.80 -30.62
CA PRO A 425 -16.11 9.74 -29.69
C PRO A 425 -17.35 9.18 -28.97
N LEU A 426 -17.46 9.43 -27.66
CA LEU A 426 -18.58 9.02 -26.80
C LEU A 426 -19.93 9.66 -27.23
N THR A 427 -19.89 10.81 -27.89
CA THR A 427 -21.09 11.54 -28.34
C THR A 427 -21.66 11.01 -29.67
N GLU A 428 -20.94 10.09 -30.32
CA GLU A 428 -21.33 9.49 -31.60
C GLU A 428 -22.08 8.18 -31.39
N GLU A 429 -23.38 8.15 -31.68
CA GLU A 429 -24.28 7.03 -31.37
C GLU A 429 -23.85 5.72 -32.05
N LYS A 430 -23.20 5.80 -33.21
CA LYS A 430 -22.64 4.64 -33.91
C LYS A 430 -21.60 3.87 -33.10
N ASN A 431 -20.93 4.51 -32.13
CA ASN A 431 -19.89 3.90 -31.29
C ASN A 431 -20.47 3.25 -30.03
N TRP A 432 -21.73 3.56 -29.66
CA TRP A 432 -22.32 3.13 -28.39
C TRP A 432 -22.41 1.61 -28.21
N PRO A 433 -22.75 0.80 -29.24
CA PRO A 433 -22.72 -0.65 -29.10
C PRO A 433 -21.33 -1.14 -28.67
N GLY A 434 -20.26 -0.60 -29.24
CA GLY A 434 -18.91 -1.03 -28.90
C GLY A 434 -18.47 -0.67 -27.48
N TYR A 435 -18.93 0.47 -26.96
CA TYR A 435 -18.72 0.85 -25.55
C TYR A 435 -19.52 -0.01 -24.55
N ILE A 436 -20.71 -0.45 -24.93
CA ILE A 436 -21.59 -1.26 -24.07
C ILE A 436 -21.17 -2.74 -24.09
N GLU A 437 -20.80 -3.25 -25.26
CA GLU A 437 -20.42 -4.65 -25.48
C GLU A 437 -18.93 -4.92 -25.20
N GLY A 438 -18.13 -3.85 -25.05
CA GLY A 438 -16.71 -3.93 -24.69
C GLY A 438 -15.78 -4.22 -25.87
N THR A 439 -16.19 -3.90 -27.11
CA THR A 439 -15.34 -4.02 -28.30
C THR A 439 -14.48 -2.77 -28.55
N ILE A 440 -14.80 -1.65 -27.91
CA ILE A 440 -13.96 -0.44 -27.84
C ILE A 440 -13.29 -0.39 -26.47
N PHE A 441 -12.03 0.03 -26.41
CA PHE A 441 -11.31 0.18 -25.15
C PHE A 441 -11.99 1.20 -24.22
N THR A 442 -12.27 0.79 -22.97
CA THR A 442 -13.00 1.62 -22.00
C THR A 442 -12.19 1.96 -20.75
N ALA A 443 -10.91 1.56 -20.67
CA ALA A 443 -10.10 1.69 -19.46
C ALA A 443 -10.78 1.10 -18.20
N GLY A 444 -11.58 0.04 -18.35
CA GLY A 444 -12.32 -0.60 -17.25
C GLY A 444 -13.65 0.06 -16.87
N ASN A 445 -14.07 1.10 -17.60
CA ASN A 445 -15.37 1.74 -17.39
C ASN A 445 -16.51 0.93 -18.01
N LYS A 446 -17.66 0.92 -17.36
CA LYS A 446 -18.90 0.32 -17.86
C LYS A 446 -19.86 1.42 -18.30
N PHE A 447 -20.27 1.39 -19.56
CA PHE A 447 -21.18 2.38 -20.13
C PHE A 447 -22.58 1.79 -20.32
N THR A 448 -23.59 2.60 -20.05
CA THR A 448 -24.99 2.30 -20.38
C THR A 448 -25.48 3.26 -21.45
N ARG A 449 -26.48 2.84 -22.24
CA ARG A 449 -27.11 3.72 -23.23
C ARG A 449 -27.72 4.98 -22.58
N GLU A 450 -28.28 4.84 -21.39
CA GLU A 450 -28.82 5.97 -20.62
C GLU A 450 -27.74 6.98 -20.28
N TRP A 451 -26.61 6.53 -19.74
CA TRP A 451 -25.50 7.42 -19.41
C TRP A 451 -24.91 8.08 -20.65
N LEU A 452 -24.70 7.34 -21.74
CA LEU A 452 -24.18 7.89 -23.00
C LEU A 452 -25.12 8.96 -23.60
N THR A 453 -26.43 8.76 -23.47
CA THR A 453 -27.45 9.73 -23.88
C THR A 453 -27.37 11.01 -23.05
N ASP A 454 -27.24 10.88 -21.72
CA ASP A 454 -27.06 12.03 -20.83
C ASP A 454 -25.74 12.77 -21.09
N PHE A 455 -24.64 12.02 -21.26
CA PHE A 455 -23.34 12.58 -21.58
C PHE A 455 -23.36 13.35 -22.89
N LYS A 456 -23.92 12.79 -23.97
CA LYS A 456 -24.12 13.49 -25.26
C LYS A 456 -24.98 14.74 -25.13
N ARG A 457 -25.97 14.75 -24.23
CA ARG A 457 -26.77 15.93 -23.96
C ARG A 457 -25.92 17.04 -23.33
N LYS A 458 -25.13 16.72 -22.32
CA LYS A 458 -24.32 17.68 -21.53
C LYS A 458 -23.02 18.11 -22.21
N TYR A 459 -22.39 17.22 -22.97
CA TYR A 459 -21.08 17.42 -23.58
C TYR A 459 -21.15 17.38 -25.10
N GLU A 460 -20.25 18.13 -25.75
CA GLU A 460 -19.99 18.05 -27.18
C GLU A 460 -18.56 17.61 -27.42
N PHE A 461 -18.33 16.77 -28.42
CA PHE A 461 -17.00 16.40 -28.86
C PHE A 461 -16.41 17.51 -29.73
N ILE A 462 -15.23 17.99 -29.37
CA ILE A 462 -14.54 19.09 -30.07
C ILE A 462 -13.27 18.64 -30.78
N GLY A 463 -13.06 17.33 -30.91
CA GLY A 463 -11.90 16.75 -31.57
C GLY A 463 -10.76 16.43 -30.60
N ARG A 464 -9.52 16.61 -31.06
CA ARG A 464 -8.29 16.54 -30.26
C ARG A 464 -7.52 17.84 -30.42
N LEU A 465 -6.53 18.11 -29.58
CA LEU A 465 -5.68 19.28 -29.78
C LEU A 465 -4.91 19.17 -31.09
N SER A 466 -4.88 20.25 -31.86
CA SER A 466 -3.89 20.41 -32.92
C SER A 466 -2.49 20.62 -32.32
N PRO A 467 -1.41 20.31 -33.07
CA PRO A 467 -0.04 20.57 -32.62
C PRO A 467 0.21 22.03 -32.19
N VAL A 468 -0.43 22.99 -32.87
CA VAL A 468 -0.35 24.43 -32.53
C VAL A 468 -1.07 24.73 -31.21
N GLU A 469 -2.27 24.19 -31.01
CA GLU A 469 -3.00 24.37 -29.76
C GLU A 469 -2.28 23.76 -28.57
N PHE A 470 -1.61 22.62 -28.74
CA PHE A 470 -0.75 22.06 -27.70
C PHE A 470 0.41 23.01 -27.35
N CYS A 471 1.10 23.57 -28.35
CA CYS A 471 2.18 24.52 -28.09
C CYS A 471 1.68 25.76 -27.34
N ASN A 472 0.50 26.29 -27.68
CA ASN A 472 -0.10 27.41 -26.96
C ASN A 472 -0.42 27.07 -25.48
N GLN A 473 -0.67 25.80 -25.17
CA GLN A 473 -0.88 25.35 -23.79
C GLN A 473 0.40 25.31 -22.97
N LEU A 474 1.58 25.23 -23.60
CA LEU A 474 2.85 25.27 -22.88
C LEU A 474 3.09 26.64 -22.24
N ASP A 475 2.69 27.73 -22.89
CA ASP A 475 2.77 29.06 -22.28
C ASP A 475 1.93 29.10 -20.98
N ILE A 476 0.71 28.55 -21.04
CA ILE A 476 -0.19 28.45 -19.87
C ILE A 476 0.46 27.60 -18.76
N LEU A 477 1.11 26.49 -19.12
CA LEU A 477 1.82 25.64 -18.15
C LEU A 477 2.95 26.42 -17.48
N LEU A 478 3.81 27.04 -18.28
CA LEU A 478 5.01 27.74 -17.84
C LEU A 478 4.69 28.97 -16.98
N ASP A 479 3.55 29.62 -17.24
CA ASP A 479 3.03 30.73 -16.45
C ASP A 479 2.48 30.28 -15.07
N ARG A 480 2.02 29.03 -14.96
CA ARG A 480 1.37 28.52 -13.73
C ARG A 480 2.31 27.79 -12.80
N ILE A 481 3.34 27.13 -13.32
CA ILE A 481 4.37 26.48 -12.50
C ILE A 481 5.32 27.53 -11.91
N GLN A 482 6.17 27.12 -10.95
CA GLN A 482 7.12 28.03 -10.32
C GLN A 482 8.05 28.73 -11.34
N PRO A 483 8.40 30.03 -11.15
CA PRO A 483 9.11 30.83 -12.16
C PRO A 483 10.43 30.24 -12.67
N GLU A 484 11.17 29.53 -11.82
CA GLU A 484 12.44 28.88 -12.18
C GLU A 484 12.30 27.40 -12.54
N ALA A 485 11.10 26.82 -12.36
CA ALA A 485 10.85 25.43 -12.71
C ALA A 485 10.98 25.23 -14.22
N LYS A 486 11.54 24.07 -14.59
CA LYS A 486 11.69 23.64 -15.97
C LYS A 486 10.74 22.49 -16.28
N VAL A 487 10.38 22.36 -17.55
CA VAL A 487 9.57 21.26 -18.08
C VAL A 487 10.42 20.49 -19.07
N CYS A 488 10.46 19.17 -18.93
CA CYS A 488 11.06 18.26 -19.89
C CYS A 488 9.96 17.47 -20.61
N LEU A 489 9.86 17.64 -21.92
CA LEU A 489 8.90 16.90 -22.75
C LEU A 489 9.57 15.70 -23.41
N LEU A 490 8.95 14.54 -23.27
CA LEU A 490 9.27 13.33 -24.02
C LEU A 490 8.51 13.35 -25.35
N LEU A 491 9.25 13.33 -26.46
CA LEU A 491 8.69 13.46 -27.81
C LEU A 491 8.39 12.10 -28.43
N GLY A 492 7.18 11.94 -28.97
CA GLY A 492 6.73 10.71 -29.64
C GLY A 492 7.50 10.40 -30.94
N SER A 493 7.37 9.15 -31.41
CA SER A 493 8.03 8.65 -32.61
C SER A 493 7.48 9.27 -33.91
N GLU A 494 8.37 9.84 -34.73
CA GLU A 494 8.08 10.24 -36.11
C GLU A 494 8.19 9.08 -37.10
N MET A 495 8.79 7.97 -36.68
CA MET A 495 8.78 6.71 -37.42
C MET A 495 7.42 6.02 -37.21
N PRO A 496 6.72 5.61 -38.28
CA PRO A 496 5.51 4.82 -38.15
C PRO A 496 5.81 3.44 -37.57
N TYR A 497 4.84 2.85 -36.88
CA TYR A 497 4.84 1.43 -36.58
C TYR A 497 4.11 0.68 -37.70
N GLU A 498 4.85 -0.07 -38.52
CA GLU A 498 4.34 -0.67 -39.76
C GLU A 498 3.33 -1.79 -39.52
N ALA A 499 3.42 -2.46 -38.37
CA ALA A 499 2.50 -3.54 -38.01
C ALA A 499 1.21 -3.03 -37.32
N ASN A 500 0.92 -1.73 -37.35
CA ASN A 500 -0.30 -1.18 -36.78
C ASN A 500 -1.56 -1.76 -37.45
N LYS A 501 -2.50 -2.22 -36.62
CA LYS A 501 -3.82 -2.72 -37.07
C LYS A 501 -4.98 -1.95 -36.47
N ASP A 502 -4.69 -0.97 -35.62
CA ASP A 502 -5.68 -0.25 -34.84
C ASP A 502 -5.80 1.19 -35.37
N LEU A 503 -7.02 1.56 -35.73
CA LEU A 503 -7.38 2.89 -36.24
C LEU A 503 -6.99 4.00 -35.25
N SER A 504 -6.99 3.71 -33.95
CA SER A 504 -6.61 4.67 -32.92
C SER A 504 -5.14 5.12 -33.04
N TYR A 505 -4.28 4.32 -33.66
CA TYR A 505 -2.86 4.64 -33.89
C TYR A 505 -2.53 5.10 -35.31
N GLU A 506 -3.53 5.18 -36.19
CA GLU A 506 -3.34 5.56 -37.57
C GLU A 506 -2.78 6.99 -37.68
N ASN A 507 -1.76 7.17 -38.52
CA ASN A 507 -1.10 8.46 -38.79
C ASN A 507 -0.57 9.22 -37.56
N ARG A 508 -0.40 8.56 -36.40
CA ARG A 508 0.17 9.21 -35.21
C ARG A 508 1.58 9.75 -35.45
N HIS A 509 2.39 9.05 -36.22
CA HIS A 509 3.73 9.50 -36.59
C HIS A 509 3.73 10.84 -37.34
N VAL A 510 2.69 11.12 -38.14
CA VAL A 510 2.52 12.41 -38.82
C VAL A 510 2.22 13.51 -37.81
N TYR A 511 1.29 13.24 -36.88
CA TYR A 511 0.99 14.16 -35.79
C TYR A 511 2.23 14.43 -34.93
N TYR A 512 2.97 13.39 -34.54
CA TYR A 512 4.21 13.51 -33.78
C TYR A 512 5.25 14.33 -34.54
N LYS A 513 5.40 14.14 -35.85
CA LYS A 513 6.32 14.95 -36.66
C LYS A 513 5.96 16.44 -36.63
N GLU A 514 4.68 16.77 -36.74
CA GLU A 514 4.21 18.15 -36.67
C GLU A 514 4.46 18.78 -35.30
N ILE A 515 4.00 18.13 -34.22
CA ILE A 515 4.17 18.64 -32.85
C ILE A 515 5.65 18.68 -32.45
N ASN A 516 6.45 17.66 -32.75
CA ASN A 516 7.88 17.64 -32.44
C ASN A 516 8.62 18.76 -33.17
N THR A 517 8.27 19.05 -34.42
CA THR A 517 8.86 20.17 -35.17
C THR A 517 8.59 21.50 -34.46
N LEU A 518 7.35 21.74 -34.03
CA LEU A 518 6.99 22.94 -33.29
C LEU A 518 7.67 23.00 -31.92
N LEU A 519 7.73 21.89 -31.18
CA LEU A 519 8.36 21.82 -29.86
C LEU A 519 9.88 22.04 -29.93
N ARG A 520 10.56 21.48 -30.93
CA ARG A 520 11.99 21.74 -31.17
C ARG A 520 12.23 23.21 -31.52
N GLN A 521 11.33 23.86 -32.26
CA GLN A 521 11.43 25.29 -32.54
C GLN A 521 11.17 26.14 -31.29
N TYR A 522 10.13 25.79 -30.52
CA TYR A 522 9.76 26.48 -29.30
C TYR A 522 10.87 26.39 -28.24
N ALA A 523 11.44 25.19 -28.02
CA ALA A 523 12.51 24.96 -27.04
C ALA A 523 13.79 25.77 -27.34
N LYS A 524 14.10 26.06 -28.61
CA LYS A 524 15.26 26.92 -28.98
C LYS A 524 15.15 28.32 -28.38
N ASN A 525 13.93 28.82 -28.21
CA ASN A 525 13.65 30.17 -27.72
C ASN A 525 13.19 30.18 -26.24
N HIS A 526 12.99 29.01 -25.62
CA HIS A 526 12.42 28.90 -24.28
C HIS A 526 13.34 28.12 -23.31
N LYS A 527 14.13 28.83 -22.51
CA LYS A 527 15.15 28.25 -21.61
C LYS A 527 14.62 27.29 -20.54
N ARG A 528 13.32 27.38 -20.22
CA ARG A 528 12.63 26.51 -19.25
C ARG A 528 12.09 25.22 -19.87
N LEU A 529 12.16 25.06 -21.20
CA LEU A 529 11.73 23.85 -21.89
C LEU A 529 12.93 23.00 -22.30
N MET A 530 12.93 21.75 -21.85
CA MET A 530 13.89 20.71 -22.19
C MET A 530 13.18 19.62 -23.00
N LEU A 531 13.92 18.90 -23.84
CA LEU A 531 13.37 17.85 -24.70
C LEU A 531 14.18 16.57 -24.55
N ILE A 532 13.48 15.44 -24.42
CA ILE A 532 14.01 14.10 -24.65
C ILE A 532 13.32 13.58 -25.91
N ASP A 533 14.09 13.44 -26.98
CA ASP A 533 13.58 13.08 -28.28
C ASP A 533 13.76 11.58 -28.55
N PHE A 534 12.67 10.79 -28.52
CA PHE A 534 12.81 9.36 -28.73
C PHE A 534 13.33 8.99 -30.12
N ASN A 535 13.22 9.90 -31.10
CA ASN A 535 13.72 9.72 -32.45
C ASN A 535 15.26 9.64 -32.52
N ASP A 536 15.96 10.14 -31.48
CA ASP A 536 17.42 9.99 -31.37
C ASP A 536 17.82 8.54 -31.09
N TYR A 537 16.93 7.74 -30.51
CA TYR A 537 17.20 6.37 -30.08
C TYR A 537 16.56 5.31 -30.98
N LEU A 538 15.40 5.60 -31.58
CA LEU A 538 14.70 4.68 -32.48
C LEU A 538 15.45 4.57 -33.82
N LYS A 539 15.72 3.33 -34.26
CA LYS A 539 16.47 3.02 -35.49
C LYS A 539 15.75 2.06 -36.43
N SER A 540 14.90 1.17 -35.92
CA SER A 540 14.15 0.23 -36.76
C SER A 540 12.79 -0.15 -36.17
N GLN A 541 11.99 -0.90 -36.94
CA GLN A 541 10.71 -1.44 -36.49
C GLN A 541 10.84 -2.37 -35.27
N ASP A 542 12.00 -2.99 -35.06
CA ASP A 542 12.26 -3.88 -33.92
C ASP A 542 12.35 -3.12 -32.59
N ASP A 543 12.51 -1.79 -32.64
CA ASP A 543 12.53 -0.95 -31.45
C ASP A 543 11.12 -0.69 -30.88
N PHE A 544 10.05 -1.06 -31.59
CA PHE A 544 8.68 -1.06 -31.08
C PHE A 544 8.31 -2.42 -30.48
N ILE A 545 7.33 -2.42 -29.56
CA ILE A 545 6.80 -3.65 -28.95
C ILE A 545 5.52 -4.09 -29.67
N ASP A 546 4.48 -3.26 -29.60
CA ASP A 546 3.13 -3.58 -30.05
C ASP A 546 2.40 -2.40 -30.71
N ASN A 547 2.84 -1.16 -30.45
CA ASN A 547 2.34 0.04 -31.08
C ASN A 547 3.41 1.17 -31.06
N ILE A 548 3.10 2.29 -31.73
CA ILE A 548 4.00 3.45 -31.90
C ILE A 548 4.40 4.17 -30.60
N ASN A 549 3.68 3.96 -29.49
CA ASN A 549 3.96 4.56 -28.19
C ASN A 549 4.76 3.62 -27.27
N HIS A 550 4.95 2.35 -27.64
CA HIS A 550 5.63 1.36 -26.80
C HIS A 550 6.96 0.92 -27.40
N TYR A 551 8.06 1.34 -26.77
CA TYR A 551 9.42 1.02 -27.21
C TYR A 551 10.07 -0.13 -26.41
N GLN A 552 11.10 -0.73 -26.98
CA GLN A 552 11.96 -1.67 -26.28
C GLN A 552 12.61 -1.01 -25.05
N ARG A 553 12.86 -1.82 -24.00
CA ARG A 553 13.39 -1.31 -22.72
C ARG A 553 14.72 -0.57 -22.82
N ASN A 554 15.56 -0.91 -23.80
CA ASN A 554 16.83 -0.20 -24.03
C ASN A 554 16.61 1.25 -24.45
N ILE A 555 15.53 1.56 -25.18
CA ILE A 555 15.23 2.92 -25.61
C ILE A 555 14.99 3.81 -24.39
N TYR A 556 14.17 3.34 -23.44
CA TYR A 556 13.91 4.07 -22.19
C TYR A 556 15.13 4.15 -21.27
N TYR A 557 15.98 3.11 -21.27
CA TYR A 557 17.24 3.12 -20.53
C TYR A 557 18.17 4.23 -21.04
N GLU A 558 18.39 4.31 -22.35
CA GLU A 558 19.23 5.36 -22.95
C GLU A 558 18.63 6.76 -22.73
N ALA A 559 17.30 6.91 -22.83
CA ALA A 559 16.61 8.15 -22.53
C ALA A 559 16.74 8.56 -21.05
N SER A 560 16.80 7.60 -20.12
CA SER A 560 16.95 7.88 -18.68
C SER A 560 18.27 8.57 -18.33
N HIS A 561 19.36 8.26 -19.05
CA HIS A 561 20.63 8.97 -18.89
C HIS A 561 20.47 10.46 -19.21
N LYS A 562 19.73 10.78 -20.27
CA LYS A 562 19.44 12.17 -20.64
C LYS A 562 18.57 12.87 -19.60
N ALA A 563 17.56 12.17 -19.07
CA ALA A 563 16.76 12.68 -17.97
C ALA A 563 17.61 12.98 -16.73
N ASN A 564 18.59 12.14 -16.40
CA ASN A 564 19.48 12.37 -15.28
C ASN A 564 20.42 13.58 -15.49
N GLU A 565 20.90 13.80 -16.71
CA GLU A 565 21.63 15.03 -17.06
C GLU A 565 20.78 16.28 -16.82
N TYR A 566 19.50 16.26 -17.21
CA TYR A 566 18.60 17.38 -16.95
C TYR A 566 18.28 17.56 -15.47
N ILE A 567 18.16 16.47 -14.71
CA ILE A 567 18.04 16.53 -13.26
C ILE A 567 19.27 17.23 -12.66
N GLU A 568 20.48 16.79 -13.00
CA GLU A 568 21.73 17.42 -12.55
C GLU A 568 21.81 18.90 -12.92
N GLN A 569 21.39 19.28 -14.13
CA GLN A 569 21.37 20.68 -14.56
C GLN A 569 20.41 21.56 -13.76
N VAL A 570 19.37 20.99 -13.15
CA VAL A 570 18.37 21.73 -12.37
C VAL A 570 18.67 21.69 -10.88
N THR A 571 19.05 20.52 -10.35
CA THR A 571 19.25 20.29 -8.91
C THR A 571 20.71 20.46 -8.47
N GLY A 572 21.66 20.43 -9.41
CA GLY A 572 23.09 20.42 -9.13
C GLY A 572 23.67 19.05 -8.79
N ALA A 573 22.86 17.97 -8.84
CA ALA A 573 23.32 16.61 -8.56
C ALA A 573 22.60 15.56 -9.41
N LYS A 574 23.36 14.56 -9.89
CA LYS A 574 22.79 13.37 -10.52
C LYS A 574 22.06 12.50 -9.50
N VAL A 575 20.99 11.87 -9.96
CA VAL A 575 20.30 10.80 -9.23
C VAL A 575 20.91 9.44 -9.59
N LYS A 576 20.68 8.44 -8.74
CA LYS A 576 21.28 7.11 -8.94
C LYS A 576 20.65 6.45 -10.17
N GLU A 577 21.48 6.08 -11.14
CA GLU A 577 21.06 5.30 -12.30
C GLU A 577 21.13 3.79 -12.02
N MET A 578 20.21 3.05 -12.65
CA MET A 578 20.24 1.59 -12.62
C MET A 578 21.25 1.02 -13.62
N SER A 579 21.81 -0.15 -13.30
CA SER A 579 22.87 -0.76 -14.11
C SER A 579 22.33 -1.41 -15.40
N LYS A 580 23.19 -1.63 -16.40
CA LYS A 580 22.85 -2.43 -17.60
C LYS A 580 22.38 -3.86 -17.26
N MET A 581 22.81 -4.41 -16.13
CA MET A 581 22.31 -5.70 -15.64
C MET A 581 20.83 -5.63 -15.22
N TYR A 582 20.40 -4.50 -14.66
CA TYR A 582 18.99 -4.26 -14.36
C TYR A 582 18.15 -4.13 -15.63
N LEU A 583 18.69 -3.50 -16.68
CA LEU A 583 18.04 -3.49 -18.01
C LEU A 583 17.84 -4.92 -18.56
N TYR A 584 18.85 -5.78 -18.47
CA TYR A 584 18.72 -7.17 -18.92
C TYR A 584 17.63 -7.93 -18.15
N TYR A 585 17.53 -7.68 -16.84
CA TYR A 585 16.43 -8.19 -16.03
C TYR A 585 15.07 -7.70 -16.52
N GLU A 586 14.90 -6.39 -16.72
CA GLU A 586 13.63 -5.81 -17.18
C GLU A 586 13.20 -6.38 -18.54
N LYS A 587 14.16 -6.64 -19.44
CA LYS A 587 13.89 -7.32 -20.73
C LYS A 587 13.35 -8.73 -20.54
N ILE A 588 13.95 -9.50 -19.62
CA ILE A 588 13.49 -10.86 -19.29
C ILE A 588 12.10 -10.81 -18.63
N ALA A 589 11.91 -9.92 -17.65
CA ALA A 589 10.66 -9.76 -16.92
C ALA A 589 9.51 -9.35 -17.86
N ALA A 590 9.74 -8.43 -18.79
CA ALA A 590 8.75 -8.03 -19.79
C ALA A 590 8.38 -9.18 -20.74
N THR A 591 9.37 -9.93 -21.21
CA THR A 591 9.15 -11.09 -22.12
C THR A 591 8.34 -12.20 -21.44
N LEU A 592 8.56 -12.41 -20.14
CA LEU A 592 7.89 -13.47 -19.38
C LEU A 592 6.55 -13.02 -18.81
N GLY A 593 6.38 -11.74 -18.46
CA GLY A 593 5.09 -11.18 -18.06
C GLY A 593 4.02 -11.28 -19.15
N GLN A 594 4.41 -11.33 -20.43
CA GLN A 594 3.51 -11.56 -21.56
C GLN A 594 3.20 -13.05 -21.84
N LYS A 595 3.98 -14.01 -21.30
CA LYS A 595 3.90 -15.45 -21.64
C LYS A 595 3.71 -16.39 -20.46
N MET A 596 3.83 -15.93 -19.21
CA MET A 596 3.80 -16.78 -18.02
C MET A 596 2.83 -16.27 -16.95
N SER A 597 2.06 -17.20 -16.38
CA SER A 597 1.31 -16.97 -15.14
C SER A 597 2.24 -16.53 -14.00
N ARG A 598 1.75 -15.60 -13.16
CA ARG A 598 2.44 -15.11 -11.94
C ARG A 598 2.75 -16.24 -10.94
N ASP A 599 2.13 -17.41 -11.08
CA ASP A 599 2.37 -18.58 -10.24
C ASP A 599 3.48 -19.51 -10.76
N SER A 600 4.04 -19.23 -11.93
CA SER A 600 5.11 -20.03 -12.53
C SER A 600 6.39 -20.00 -11.68
N TRP A 601 6.99 -21.17 -11.50
CA TRP A 601 8.29 -21.32 -10.81
C TRP A 601 9.39 -20.45 -11.46
N LEU A 602 9.43 -20.32 -12.79
CA LEU A 602 10.38 -19.44 -13.48
C LEU A 602 10.17 -17.96 -13.10
N TYR A 603 8.91 -17.53 -12.88
CA TYR A 603 8.58 -16.15 -12.49
C TYR A 603 9.07 -15.87 -11.06
N LYS A 604 8.91 -16.84 -10.15
CA LYS A 604 9.43 -16.74 -8.77
C LYS A 604 10.97 -16.68 -8.74
N LEU A 605 11.64 -17.51 -9.54
CA LEU A 605 13.10 -17.58 -9.61
C LEU A 605 13.72 -16.30 -10.20
N LEU A 606 13.06 -15.69 -11.18
CA LEU A 606 13.46 -14.39 -11.71
C LEU A 606 13.15 -13.25 -10.73
N ARG A 607 12.03 -13.30 -10.00
CA ARG A 607 11.75 -12.36 -8.91
C ARG A 607 12.83 -12.41 -7.83
N GLU A 608 13.39 -13.57 -7.51
CA GLU A 608 14.54 -13.67 -6.60
C GLU A 608 15.81 -13.04 -7.21
N GLY A 609 16.07 -13.28 -8.51
CA GLY A 609 17.16 -12.63 -9.25
C GLY A 609 17.04 -11.09 -9.32
N TYR A 610 15.81 -10.56 -9.40
CA TYR A 610 15.51 -9.12 -9.32
C TYR A 610 15.98 -8.50 -8.02
N PHE A 611 15.66 -9.16 -6.89
CA PHE A 611 16.03 -8.69 -5.57
C PHE A 611 17.55 -8.73 -5.37
N LEU A 612 18.23 -9.71 -5.97
CA LEU A 612 19.69 -9.81 -6.00
C LEU A 612 20.35 -8.71 -6.86
N LEU A 613 19.84 -8.43 -8.06
CA LEU A 613 20.37 -7.36 -8.92
C LEU A 613 20.08 -5.95 -8.38
N ARG A 614 18.96 -5.78 -7.65
CA ARG A 614 18.65 -4.56 -6.90
C ARG A 614 19.50 -4.41 -5.62
N LYS A 615 20.09 -5.52 -5.13
CA LYS A 615 21.03 -5.59 -3.98
C LYS A 615 22.49 -5.29 -4.34
N VAL A 616 22.84 -5.01 -5.62
CA VAL A 616 24.19 -4.49 -5.95
C VAL A 616 24.25 -3.02 -5.52
N ARG A 617 24.56 -2.84 -4.23
CA ARG A 617 24.93 -1.59 -3.58
C ARG A 617 26.42 -1.38 -3.69
#